data_AF-A0A7H4PM94-F1
#
_entry.id   AF-A0A7H4PM94-F1
#
_cell.length_a   1.000
_cell.length_b   1.000
_cell.length_c   1.000
_cell.angle_alpha   90.00
_cell.angle_beta   90.00
_cell.angle_gamma   90.00
#
_symmetry.space_group_name_H-M   'P 1'
#
loop_
_entity.id
_entity.type
_entity.pdbx_description
1 polymer ?
#
loop_
_entity_poly.entity_id
_entity_poly.type
_entity_poly.pdbx_seq_one_letter_code
_entity_poly.pdbx_strand_id
1 'polypeptide(L)' 'MVTPPDMMLRQHYDIFQPLVARNPDAVEKAMRLHLQEISESVLLVRQENSDWFSEE' A
#
# COMPACT_ATOMS: atom_id res chain seq x y z
N MET A 1 4.85 10.56 -4.58
CA MET A 1 4.31 11.25 -3.39
C MET A 1 4.14 10.20 -2.31
N VAL A 2 4.40 10.52 -1.04
CA VAL A 2 4.09 9.60 0.08
C VAL A 2 2.58 9.49 0.25
N THR A 3 2.05 8.27 0.40
CA THR A 3 0.60 8.04 0.57
C THR A 3 0.03 8.81 1.77
N PRO A 4 -0.96 9.69 1.58
CA PRO A 4 -1.58 10.42 2.67
C PRO A 4 -2.48 9.51 3.54
N PRO A 5 -2.72 9.86 4.82
CA PRO A 5 -3.49 9.03 5.75
C PRO A 5 -4.90 8.65 5.26
N ASP A 6 -5.61 9.58 4.61
CA ASP A 6 -6.96 9.32 4.08
C ASP A 6 -6.96 8.26 2.97
N MET A 7 -5.89 8.20 2.17
CA MET A 7 -5.73 7.15 1.16
C MET A 7 -5.43 5.80 1.79
N MET A 8 -4.60 5.75 2.85
CA MET A 8 -4.37 4.50 3.59
C MET A 8 -5.68 3.95 4.15
N LEU A 9 -6.49 4.79 4.81
CA LEU A 9 -7.77 4.37 5.35
C LEU A 9 -8.69 3.82 4.26
N ARG A 10 -8.76 4.47 3.09
CA ARG A 10 -9.54 4.00 1.94
C ARG A 10 -9.08 2.63 1.45
N GLN A 11 -7.77 2.43 1.27
CA GLN A 11 -7.22 1.14 0.83
C GLN A 11 -7.58 0.00 1.81
N HIS A 12 -7.54 0.26 3.11
CA HIS A 12 -7.98 -0.72 4.12
C HIS A 12 -9.47 -1.05 4.00
N TYR A 13 -10.32 -0.06 3.74
CA TYR A 13 -11.74 -0.31 3.46
C TYR A 13 -11.95 -1.11 2.16
N ASP A 14 -11.16 -0.83 1.13
CA ASP A 14 -11.24 -1.52 -0.17
C ASP A 14 -10.78 -2.98 -0.08
N ILE A 15 -9.98 -3.35 0.91
CA ILE A 15 -9.67 -4.75 1.24
C ILE A 15 -10.77 -5.37 2.12
N PHE A 16 -11.27 -4.62 3.10
CA PHE A 16 -12.26 -5.11 4.07
C PHE A 16 -13.61 -5.45 3.42
N GLN A 17 -14.12 -4.62 2.51
CA GLN A 17 -15.43 -4.84 1.89
C GLN A 17 -15.49 -6.17 1.09
N PRO A 18 -14.50 -6.49 0.22
CA PRO A 18 -14.43 -7.80 -0.43
C PRO A 18 -14.34 -9.00 0.52
N LEU A 19 -13.64 -8.86 1.66
CA LEU A 19 -13.57 -9.91 2.68
C LEU A 19 -14.97 -10.19 3.27
N VAL A 20 -15.73 -9.14 3.62
CA VAL A 20 -17.11 -9.27 4.10
C VAL A 20 -18.01 -9.93 3.05
N ALA A 21 -17.83 -9.56 1.78
CA ALA A 21 -18.56 -10.14 0.66
C ALA A 21 -18.10 -11.56 0.27
N ARG A 22 -17.05 -12.11 0.92
CA ARG A 22 -16.44 -13.41 0.60
C ARG A 22 -16.05 -13.54 -0.88
N ASN A 23 -15.54 -12.45 -1.46
CA ASN A 23 -15.14 -12.39 -2.86
C ASN A 23 -13.60 -12.47 -2.96
N PRO A 24 -13.01 -13.66 -3.14
CA PRO A 24 -11.55 -13.83 -3.12
C PRO A 24 -10.83 -13.06 -4.24
N ASP A 25 -11.41 -12.99 -5.45
CA ASP A 25 -10.81 -12.29 -6.58
C ASP A 25 -10.71 -10.78 -6.32
N ALA A 26 -11.75 -10.21 -5.69
CA ALA A 26 -11.76 -8.80 -5.32
C ALA A 26 -10.79 -8.51 -4.16
N VAL A 27 -10.63 -9.43 -3.21
CA VAL A 27 -9.61 -9.33 -2.15
C VAL A 27 -8.21 -9.31 -2.76
N GLU A 28 -7.91 -10.25 -3.65
CA GLU A 28 -6.59 -10.33 -4.28
C GLU A 28 -6.27 -9.04 -5.06
N LYS A 29 -7.25 -8.53 -5.83
CA LYS A 29 -7.10 -7.26 -6.55
C LYS A 29 -6.82 -6.10 -5.59
N ALA A 30 -7.58 -5.96 -4.51
CA ALA A 30 -7.41 -4.89 -3.54
C ALA A 30 -6.04 -4.97 -2.85
N MET A 31 -5.62 -6.17 -2.45
CA MET A 31 -4.30 -6.39 -1.84
C MET A 31 -3.15 -6.06 -2.78
N ARG A 32 -3.26 -6.39 -4.08
CA ARG A 32 -2.23 -6.08 -5.07
C ARG A 32 -2.04 -4.56 -5.22
N LEU A 33 -3.15 -3.82 -5.30
CA LEU A 33 -3.11 -2.35 -5.40
C LEU A 33 -2.48 -1.73 -4.15
N HIS A 34 -2.92 -2.18 -2.97
CA HIS A 34 -2.35 -1.73 -1.70
C HIS A 34 -0.84 -1.95 -1.60
N LEU A 35 -0.35 -3.15 -1.99
CA LEU A 35 1.08 -3.44 -2.00
C LEU A 35 1.85 -2.57 -3.01
N GLN A 36 1.27 -2.30 -4.17
CA GLN A 36 1.90 -1.42 -5.17
C GLN A 36 2.08 -0.01 -4.60
N GLU A 37 1.05 0.57 -3.99
CA GLU A 37 1.10 1.94 -3.44
C GLU A 37 2.09 2.05 -2.26
N ILE A 38 2.17 1.03 -1.42
CA ILE A 38 3.22 0.93 -0.38
C ILE A 38 4.61 0.89 -1.02
N SER A 39 4.80 0.04 -2.03
CA SER A 39 6.10 -0.13 -2.68
C SER A 39 6.58 1.18 -3.34
N GLU A 40 5.68 1.88 -4.02
CA GLU A 40 5.97 3.19 -4.62
C GLU A 40 6.33 4.24 -3.56
N SER A 41 5.61 4.28 -2.45
CA SER A 41 5.92 5.18 -1.33
C SER A 41 7.29 4.87 -0.70
N VAL A 42 7.59 3.60 -0.46
CA VAL A 42 8.88 3.18 0.12
C VAL A 42 10.05 3.50 -0.83
N LEU A 43 9.88 3.25 -2.13
CA LEU A 43 10.89 3.59 -3.13
C LEU A 43 11.20 5.10 -3.14
N LEU A 44 10.17 5.94 -3.06
CA LEU A 44 10.36 7.39 -3.00
C LEU A 44 11.09 7.81 -1.72
N VAL A 45 10.66 7.30 -0.56
CA VAL A 45 11.31 7.60 0.72
C VAL A 45 12.79 7.19 0.70
N ARG A 46 13.12 6.05 0.08
CA ARG A 46 14.50 5.59 -0.11
C ARG A 46 15.31 6.50 -1.03
N GLN A 47 14.72 7.03 -2.09
CA GLN A 47 15.40 7.98 -2.98
C GLN A 47 15.68 9.32 -2.30
N GLU A 48 14.73 9.80 -1.49
CA GLU A 48 14.84 11.08 -0.78
C GLU A 48 15.72 10.99 0.49
N ASN A 49 15.85 9.79 1.08
CA ASN A 49 16.56 9.57 2.33
C ASN A 49 17.47 8.32 2.24
N SER A 50 18.33 8.27 1.22
CA SER A 50 19.17 7.11 0.91
C SER A 50 19.97 6.58 2.09
N ASP A 51 20.44 7.50 2.95
CA ASP A 51 21.31 7.21 4.09
C ASP A 51 20.58 6.44 5.22
N TRP A 52 19.24 6.45 5.23
CA TRP A 52 18.45 5.62 6.17
C TRP A 52 18.37 4.15 5.74
N PHE A 53 18.69 3.86 4.48
CA PHE A 53 18.55 2.53 3.86
C PHE A 53 19.89 1.98 3.35
N SER A 54 21.02 2.61 3.66
CA SER A 54 22.33 2.02 3.43
C SER A 54 22.55 0.89 4.43
N GLU A 55 22.89 -0.30 3.92
CA GLU A 55 23.51 -1.34 4.75
C GLU A 55 24.93 -0.86 5.06
N GLU A 56 25.31 -0.89 6.35
CA GLU A 56 26.71 -0.71 6.79
C GLU A 56 27.65 -1.70 6.10
#